data_AF-A0A936UZI0-F1
#
_entry.id   AF-A0A936UZI0-F1
#
_cell.length_a   1.000
_cell.length_b   1.000
_cell.length_c   1.000
_cell.angle_alpha   90.00
_cell.angle_beta   90.00
_cell.angle_gamma   90.00
#
_symmetry.space_group_name_H-M   'P 1'
#
loop_
_entity.id
_entity.type
_entity.pdbx_description
1 polymer ?
#
loop_
_entity_poly.entity_id
_entity_poly.type
_entity_poly.pdbx_seq_one_letter_code
_entity_poly.pdbx_strand_id
1 'polypeptide(L)'
;MSNEKLKKELHALIDNTEDEELLNMVKEDIIAYQTESKKEFDDLSDLSPEDRKELEEQAEEPPLKDTVSFEEYKKEMKEWLSKL
;
A
#
# COMPACT_ATOMS: atom_id res chain seq x y z
N MET A 1 -2.69 -25.41 -22.04
CA MET A 1 -1.61 -25.01 -22.98
C MET A 1 -0.28 -25.18 -22.29
N SER A 2 0.82 -25.46 -23.02
CA SER A 2 2.16 -25.40 -22.41
C SER A 2 2.56 -23.94 -22.19
N ASN A 3 3.29 -23.67 -21.10
CA ASN A 3 3.78 -22.32 -20.80
C ASN A 3 4.60 -21.73 -21.94
N GLU A 4 5.37 -22.55 -22.66
CA GLU A 4 6.16 -22.11 -23.81
C GLU A 4 5.29 -21.64 -24.99
N LYS A 5 4.13 -22.28 -25.21
CA LYS A 5 3.21 -21.87 -26.27
C LYS A 5 2.52 -20.56 -25.90
N LEU A 6 2.06 -20.44 -24.66
CA LEU A 6 1.43 -19.23 -24.14
C LEU A 6 2.39 -18.02 -24.19
N LYS A 7 3.66 -18.22 -23.81
CA LYS A 7 4.67 -17.16 -23.84
C LYS A 7 4.93 -16.64 -25.26
N LYS A 8 4.98 -17.53 -26.26
CA LYS A 8 5.17 -17.14 -27.67
C LYS A 8 3.99 -16.33 -28.20
N GLU A 9 2.77 -16.73 -27.85
CA GLU A 9 1.55 -16.02 -28.25
C GLU A 9 1.48 -14.62 -27.61
N LEU A 10 1.82 -14.50 -26.32
CA LEU A 10 1.88 -13.21 -25.62
C LEU A 10 2.93 -12.26 -26.21
N HIS A 11 4.14 -12.74 -26.49
CA HIS A 11 5.16 -11.91 -27.15
C HIS A 11 4.68 -11.41 -28.51
N ALA A 12 4.05 -12.28 -29.32
CA ALA A 12 3.51 -11.85 -30.60
C ALA A 12 2.40 -10.79 -30.46
N LEU A 13 1.59 -10.82 -29.40
CA LEU A 13 0.57 -9.80 -29.15
C LEU A 13 1.17 -8.47 -28.69
N ILE A 14 2.19 -8.53 -27.82
CA ILE A 14 2.90 -7.36 -27.30
C ILE A 14 3.69 -6.68 -28.42
N ASP A 15 4.45 -7.44 -29.21
CA ASP A 15 5.34 -6.91 -30.25
C ASP A 15 4.57 -6.26 -31.41
N ASN A 16 3.28 -6.61 -31.60
CA ASN A 16 2.41 -6.04 -32.63
C ASN A 16 1.46 -4.95 -32.09
N THR A 17 1.49 -4.65 -30.79
CA THR A 17 0.67 -3.62 -30.17
C THR A 17 1.42 -2.29 -30.15
N GLU A 18 0.82 -1.23 -30.67
CA GLU A 18 1.36 0.14 -30.64
C GLU A 18 0.70 1.02 -29.56
N ASP A 19 -0.29 0.48 -28.84
CA ASP A 19 -1.01 1.16 -27.77
C ASP A 19 -0.21 1.09 -26.45
N GLU A 20 0.48 2.18 -26.13
CA GLU A 20 1.32 2.31 -24.94
C GLU A 20 0.51 2.21 -23.64
N GLU A 21 -0.73 2.71 -23.61
CA GLU A 21 -1.59 2.65 -22.43
C GLU A 21 -1.98 1.21 -22.12
N LEU A 22 -2.35 0.45 -23.16
CA LEU A 22 -2.65 -0.97 -23.05
C LEU A 22 -1.43 -1.78 -22.58
N LEU A 23 -0.25 -1.50 -23.15
CA LEU A 23 0.98 -2.16 -22.75
C LEU A 23 1.36 -1.84 -21.30
N ASN A 24 1.11 -0.61 -20.85
CA ASN A 24 1.38 -0.22 -19.48
C ASN A 24 0.44 -0.91 -18.49
N MET A 25 -0.86 -1.03 -18.79
CA MET A 25 -1.79 -1.81 -17.96
C MET A 25 -1.35 -3.27 -17.80
N VAL A 26 -0.96 -3.92 -18.91
CA VAL A 26 -0.48 -5.32 -18.87
C VAL A 26 0.81 -5.46 -18.08
N LYS A 27 1.71 -4.46 -18.15
CA LYS A 27 2.94 -4.44 -17.35
C LYS A 27 2.64 -4.38 -15.86
N GLU A 28 1.75 -3.49 -15.43
CA GLU A 28 1.38 -3.36 -14.02
C GLU A 28 0.70 -4.64 -13.49
N ASP A 29 -0.18 -5.27 -14.27
CA ASP A 29 -0.78 -6.55 -13.92
C ASP A 29 0.28 -7.65 -13.76
N ILE A 30 1.24 -7.76 -14.68
CA ILE A 30 2.32 -8.76 -14.59
C ILE A 30 3.21 -8.54 -13.35
N ILE A 31 3.49 -7.28 -13.01
CA ILE A 31 4.25 -6.93 -11.80
C ILE A 31 3.50 -7.42 -10.55
N ALA A 32 2.18 -7.20 -10.47
CA ALA A 32 1.37 -7.66 -9.35
C ALA A 32 1.39 -9.19 -9.18
N TYR A 33 1.47 -9.95 -10.28
CA TYR A 33 1.56 -11.42 -10.24
C TYR A 33 2.98 -11.97 -10.01
N GLN A 34 4.04 -11.21 -10.29
CA GLN A 34 5.41 -11.63 -9.93
C GLN A 34 5.64 -11.73 -8.42
N THR A 35 4.82 -11.04 -7.63
CA THR A 35 4.84 -11.02 -6.16
C THR A 35 4.29 -12.30 -5.50
N GLU A 36 3.88 -13.31 -6.27
CA GLU A 36 3.46 -14.63 -5.74
C GLU A 36 4.64 -15.53 -5.25
N SER A 37 5.69 -14.92 -4.70
CA SER A 37 6.51 -15.58 -3.69
C SER A 37 6.53 -14.76 -2.39
N LYS A 38 5.35 -14.67 -1.76
CA LYS A 38 5.14 -14.35 -0.34
C LYS A 38 5.59 -12.97 0.15
N LYS A 39 5.22 -11.89 -0.53
CA LYS A 39 5.03 -10.63 0.20
C LYS A 39 3.74 -9.99 -0.26
N GLU A 40 2.91 -9.66 0.73
CA GLU A 40 1.79 -8.73 0.59
C GLU A 40 2.22 -7.57 -0.29
N PHE A 41 1.34 -7.14 -1.19
CA PHE A 41 1.58 -5.98 -2.05
C PHE A 41 1.82 -4.77 -1.14
N ASP A 42 3.10 -4.47 -0.92
CA ASP A 42 3.55 -3.41 -0.05
C ASP A 42 3.78 -2.18 -0.93
N ASP A 43 2.71 -1.41 -1.15
CA ASP A 43 2.71 -0.10 -1.81
C ASP A 43 3.44 0.97 -0.97
N LEU A 44 4.29 0.55 -0.02
CA LEU A 44 5.18 1.42 0.72
C LEU A 44 6.50 1.64 -0.05
N SER A 45 6.61 1.21 -1.32
CA SER A 45 7.81 1.43 -2.17
C SER A 45 8.25 2.89 -2.19
N ASP A 46 7.28 3.79 -2.11
CA ASP A 46 7.46 5.25 -2.17
C ASP A 46 7.85 5.87 -0.82
N LEU A 47 7.76 5.11 0.28
CA LEU A 47 8.15 5.56 1.61
C LEU A 47 9.63 5.33 1.88
N SER A 48 10.24 6.32 2.54
CA SER A 48 11.61 6.19 3.02
C SER A 48 11.72 5.09 4.09
N PRO A 49 12.92 4.52 4.32
CA PRO A 49 13.12 3.52 5.36
C PRO A 49 12.71 4.01 6.76
N GLU A 50 12.78 5.31 7.00
CA GLU A 50 12.42 5.94 8.27
C GLU A 50 10.89 5.96 8.45
N ASP A 51 10.16 6.39 7.41
CA ASP A 51 8.69 6.44 7.43
C ASP A 51 8.06 5.05 7.53
N ARG A 52 8.68 4.05 6.87
CA ARG A 52 8.23 2.66 6.99
C ARG A 52 8.39 2.12 8.41
N LYS A 53 9.53 2.43 9.03
CA LYS A 53 9.80 2.01 10.41
C LYS A 53 8.82 2.64 11.39
N GLU A 54 8.50 3.93 11.20
CA GLU A 54 7.49 4.61 12.03
C GLU A 54 6.09 4.00 11.84
N LEU A 55 5.70 3.68 10.61
CA LEU A 55 4.42 3.02 10.35
C LEU A 55 4.31 1.62 10.94
N GLU A 56 5.38 0.82 10.81
CA GLU A 56 5.45 -0.50 11.46
C GLU A 56 5.32 -0.38 12.97
N GLU A 57 6.01 0.60 13.57
CA GLU A 57 5.90 0.89 15.01
C GLU A 57 4.46 1.26 15.39
N GLN A 58 3.81 2.17 14.65
CA GLN A 58 2.42 2.59 14.87
C GLN A 58 1.40 1.45 14.71
N ALA A 59 1.63 0.53 13.78
CA ALA A 59 0.76 -0.61 13.55
C ALA A 59 0.77 -1.62 14.72
N GLU A 60 1.87 -1.69 15.47
CA GLU A 60 1.99 -2.53 16.66
C GLU A 60 1.45 -1.87 17.94
N GLU A 61 1.04 -0.59 17.87
CA GLU A 61 0.58 0.13 19.05
C GLU A 61 -0.81 -0.34 19.52
N PRO A 62 -1.06 -0.31 20.85
CA PRO A 62 -2.40 -0.59 21.37
C PRO A 62 -3.42 0.40 20.79
N PRO A 63 -4.63 -0.05 20.41
CA PRO A 63 -5.65 0.80 19.77
C PRO A 63 -6.15 1.95 20.66
N LEU A 64 -5.84 1.91 21.96
CA LEU A 64 -6.23 2.92 22.94
C LEU A 64 -5.06 3.75 23.46
N LYS A 65 -3.83 3.53 22.95
CA LYS A 65 -2.60 4.15 23.46
C LYS A 65 -2.71 5.68 23.53
N ASP A 66 -3.22 6.29 22.47
CA ASP A 66 -3.37 7.74 22.34
C ASP A 66 -4.83 8.21 22.50
N THR A 67 -5.67 7.39 23.11
CA THR A 67 -7.06 7.76 23.40
C THR A 67 -7.19 8.24 24.85
N VAL A 68 -7.98 9.30 25.03
CA VAL A 68 -8.43 9.74 26.35
C VAL A 68 -9.87 9.32 26.55
N SER A 69 -10.25 9.07 27.80
CA SER A 69 -11.65 8.84 28.13
C SER A 69 -12.48 10.11 27.87
N PHE A 70 -13.78 9.92 27.68
CA PHE A 70 -14.70 11.05 27.49
C PHE A 70 -14.74 11.99 28.71
N GLU A 71 -14.47 11.49 29.91
CA GLU A 71 -14.41 12.30 31.13
C GLU A 71 -13.15 13.17 31.17
N GLU A 72 -12.01 12.61 30.79
CA GLU A 72 -10.76 13.35 30.66
C GLU A 72 -10.88 14.43 29.59
N TYR A 73 -11.45 14.10 28.42
CA TYR A 73 -11.76 15.09 27.38
C TYR A 73 -12.59 16.25 27.92
N LYS A 74 -13.68 15.98 28.67
CA LYS A 74 -14.52 17.03 29.26
C LYS A 74 -13.76 17.92 30.22
N LYS A 75 -12.86 17.34 31.02
CA LYS A 75 -12.04 18.07 31.98
C LYS A 75 -11.07 19.00 31.26
N GLU A 76 -10.29 18.48 30.31
CA GLU A 76 -9.32 19.25 29.52
C GLU A 76 -10.01 20.38 28.75
N MET A 77 -11.16 20.10 28.12
CA MET A 77 -11.94 21.12 27.41
C MET A 77 -12.45 22.22 28.34
N LYS A 78 -12.90 21.88 29.54
CA LYS A 78 -13.35 22.87 30.52
C LYS A 78 -12.19 23.74 30.99
N GLU A 79 -11.02 23.16 31.23
CA GLU A 79 -9.81 23.90 31.58
C GLU A 79 -9.35 24.82 30.45
N TRP A 80 -9.36 24.34 29.20
CA TRP A 80 -9.03 25.15 28.03
C TRP A 80 -9.98 26.33 27.85
N LEU A 81 -11.30 26.10 27.92
CA LEU A 81 -12.32 27.15 27.84
C LEU A 81 -12.23 28.18 28.98
N SER A 82 -11.71 27.78 30.15
CA SER A 82 -11.52 28.71 31.28
C SER A 82 -10.27 29.60 31.15
N LYS A 83 -9.38 29.29 30.20
CA LYS A 83 -8.16 30.06 29.88
C LYS A 83 -8.34 31.00 28.68
N LEU A 84 -9.50 30.93 28.01
CA LEU A 84 -9.97 31.86 26.98
C LEU A 84 -10.63 33.09 27.63
#